data_AF-A0A969V6I7-F1
#
_entry.id   AF-A0A969V6I7-F1
#
_cell.length_a   1.000
_cell.length_b   1.000
_cell.length_c   1.000
_cell.angle_alpha   90.00
_cell.angle_beta   90.00
_cell.angle_gamma   90.00
#
_symmetry.space_group_name_H-M   'P 1'
#
loop_
_entity.id
_entity.type
_entity.pdbx_description
1 polymer ?
#
loop_
_entity_poly.entity_id
_entity_poly.type
_entity_poly.pdbx_seq_one_letter_code
_entity_poly.pdbx_strand_id
1 'polypeptide(L)'
;MLNIEQLPIEQGYSSHSFDVVVAVNVLHVTRNIEKTLEHVRSLLAPEGLLLIHEITQPQLDFDITDGLLMNPLEDEQRSRGNPFLSKEQWQEALRNHGFIEVAAFSETDAFGQHVLVAQASAEATNKTPVAFTATFEQKDAENKPPVSLHEKLDISDWFYIPSWKRLMPLQPFRSKVQATQLGYWLVFVDECGLGEKIVQRLALEGQNAIIVRIGEQFSSKITSSQRIYTINPRRQDDYYALIKELGALKLTPNRILHLWSLTWNSGTELTIESLERCETLSFYSLVFLAQALA
;
A
#
# COMPACT_ATOMS: atom_id res chain seq x y z
N MET A 1 8.39 17.93 -0.47
CA MET A 1 7.97 16.68 -1.16
C MET A 1 7.49 17.10 -2.53
N LEU A 2 7.97 16.45 -3.60
CA LEU A 2 7.66 16.80 -4.99
C LEU A 2 6.26 16.31 -5.36
N ASN A 3 5.44 17.19 -5.92
CA ASN A 3 4.22 16.83 -6.66
C ASN A 3 4.51 16.93 -8.16
N ILE A 4 4.59 15.79 -8.84
CA ILE A 4 4.96 15.76 -10.27
C ILE A 4 3.86 16.29 -11.19
N GLU A 5 2.63 16.51 -10.72
CA GLU A 5 1.55 17.11 -11.53
C GLU A 5 1.68 18.64 -11.65
N GLN A 6 2.56 19.25 -10.84
CA GLN A 6 2.91 20.67 -10.86
C GLN A 6 4.32 20.85 -11.43
N LEU A 7 4.62 22.06 -11.93
CA LEU A 7 5.93 22.38 -12.47
C LEU A 7 7.01 22.17 -11.39
N PRO A 8 8.03 21.33 -11.62
CA PRO A 8 9.04 21.07 -10.59
C PRO A 8 9.86 22.30 -10.20
N ILE A 9 10.08 23.22 -11.15
CA ILE A 9 10.83 24.47 -10.90
C ILE A 9 10.12 25.39 -9.91
N GLU A 10 8.79 25.45 -9.93
CA GLU A 10 7.99 26.24 -8.97
C GLU A 10 8.03 25.64 -7.56
N GLN A 11 8.42 24.37 -7.46
CA GLN A 11 8.59 23.63 -6.19
C GLN A 11 10.04 23.65 -5.69
N GLY A 12 10.94 24.37 -6.37
CA GLY A 12 12.35 24.54 -5.99
C GLY A 12 13.31 23.52 -6.60
N TYR A 13 12.88 22.72 -7.58
CA TYR A 13 13.75 21.76 -8.27
C TYR A 13 14.33 22.36 -9.55
N SER A 14 15.65 22.45 -9.65
CA SER A 14 16.32 23.00 -10.84
C SER A 14 16.09 22.13 -12.06
N SER A 15 15.77 22.75 -13.20
CA SER A 15 15.64 22.05 -14.47
C SER A 15 16.96 21.42 -14.91
N HIS A 16 16.88 20.24 -15.51
CA HIS A 16 18.00 19.51 -16.11
C HIS A 16 19.17 19.29 -15.15
N SER A 17 18.87 19.08 -13.87
CA SER A 17 19.87 18.98 -12.80
C SER A 17 20.10 17.57 -12.28
N PHE A 18 19.26 16.61 -12.70
CA PHE A 18 19.35 15.22 -12.26
C PHE A 18 19.87 14.33 -13.38
N ASP A 19 20.93 13.57 -13.11
CA ASP A 19 21.44 12.57 -14.06
C ASP A 19 20.54 11.32 -14.10
N VAL A 20 19.81 11.04 -13.01
CA VAL A 20 18.89 9.89 -12.91
C VAL A 20 17.63 10.29 -12.16
N VAL A 21 16.47 9.88 -12.68
CA VAL A 21 15.17 9.94 -12.00
C VAL A 21 14.60 8.54 -11.90
N VAL A 22 14.09 8.18 -10.72
CA VAL A 22 13.50 6.87 -10.45
C VAL A 22 12.04 7.07 -10.05
N ALA A 23 11.14 6.35 -10.71
CA ALA A 23 9.71 6.40 -10.45
C ALA A 23 9.15 4.97 -10.31
N VAL A 24 8.72 4.61 -9.10
CA VAL A 24 8.22 3.26 -8.79
C VAL A 24 6.74 3.37 -8.44
N ASN A 25 5.88 2.79 -9.28
CA ASN A 25 4.43 2.70 -9.11
C ASN A 25 3.78 4.04 -8.71
N VAL A 26 4.16 5.12 -9.40
CA VAL A 26 3.78 6.49 -9.00
C VAL A 26 3.40 7.39 -10.17
N LEU A 27 3.71 7.01 -11.42
CA LEU A 27 3.35 7.87 -12.55
C LEU A 27 1.93 7.58 -13.02
N HIS A 28 1.47 6.33 -12.90
CA HIS A 28 0.11 5.94 -13.25
C HIS A 28 -0.97 6.68 -12.44
N VAL A 29 -0.67 7.16 -11.23
CA VAL A 29 -1.67 7.89 -10.40
C VAL A 29 -1.92 9.34 -10.81
N THR A 30 -1.05 9.90 -11.67
CA THR A 30 -1.20 11.26 -12.17
C THR A 30 -2.37 11.38 -13.14
N ARG A 31 -2.96 12.56 -13.27
CA ARG A 31 -4.14 12.73 -14.12
C ARG A 31 -3.84 12.65 -15.62
N ASN A 32 -2.64 13.07 -16.03
CA ASN A 32 -2.23 13.12 -17.43
C ASN A 32 -0.78 12.64 -17.57
N ILE A 33 -0.54 11.56 -18.32
CA ILE A 33 0.81 10.98 -18.46
C ILE A 33 1.71 11.88 -19.28
N GLU A 34 1.20 12.47 -20.36
CA GLU A 34 1.97 13.30 -21.28
C GLU A 34 2.60 14.49 -20.51
N LYS A 35 1.77 15.23 -19.77
CA LYS A 35 2.21 16.34 -18.92
C LYS A 35 3.15 15.90 -17.80
N THR A 36 2.87 14.74 -17.20
CA THR A 36 3.76 14.16 -16.19
C THR A 36 5.14 13.86 -16.78
N LEU A 37 5.20 13.31 -17.99
CA LEU A 37 6.46 13.03 -18.69
C LEU A 37 7.19 14.31 -19.09
N GLU A 38 6.49 15.39 -19.46
CA GLU A 38 7.11 16.71 -19.66
C GLU A 38 7.81 17.20 -18.38
N HIS A 39 7.14 17.09 -17.23
CA HIS A 39 7.70 17.48 -15.95
C HIS A 39 8.90 16.59 -15.55
N VAL A 40 8.79 15.27 -15.72
CA VAL A 40 9.90 14.33 -15.48
C VAL A 40 11.08 14.65 -16.41
N ARG A 41 10.83 14.91 -17.69
CA ARG A 41 11.85 15.29 -18.67
C ARG A 41 12.55 16.60 -18.27
N SER A 42 11.81 17.55 -17.69
CA SER A 42 12.38 18.83 -17.23
C SER A 42 13.35 18.67 -16.07
N LEU A 43 13.26 17.59 -15.29
CA LEU A 43 14.20 17.30 -14.18
C LEU A 43 15.52 16.72 -14.70
N LEU A 44 15.47 15.91 -15.76
CA LEU A 44 16.61 15.17 -16.27
C LEU A 44 17.58 16.03 -17.08
N ALA A 45 18.87 15.94 -16.74
CA ALA A 45 19.97 16.45 -17.53
C ALA A 45 19.95 15.86 -18.97
N PRO A 46 20.57 16.51 -19.96
CA PRO A 46 20.82 15.90 -21.26
C PRO A 46 21.47 14.52 -21.07
N GLU A 47 20.98 13.50 -21.78
CA GLU A 47 21.46 12.12 -21.69
C GLU A 47 21.22 11.41 -20.33
N GLY A 48 20.51 12.05 -19.39
CA GLY A 48 20.13 11.46 -18.10
C GLY A 48 19.16 10.29 -18.25
N LEU A 49 19.07 9.43 -17.24
CA LEU A 49 18.27 8.20 -17.27
C LEU A 49 16.99 8.31 -16.44
N LEU A 50 15.89 7.84 -17.01
CA LEU A 50 14.64 7.58 -16.33
C LEU A 50 14.49 6.07 -16.10
N LEU A 51 14.27 5.70 -14.85
CA LEU A 51 13.94 4.34 -14.42
C LEU A 51 12.50 4.31 -13.93
N ILE A 52 11.65 3.51 -14.57
CA ILE A 52 10.24 3.34 -14.20
C ILE A 52 10.03 1.90 -13.80
N HIS A 53 9.39 1.66 -12.65
CA HIS A 53 8.82 0.36 -12.34
C HIS A 53 7.30 0.53 -12.24
N GLU A 54 6.55 -0.08 -13.16
CA GLU A 54 5.11 0.13 -13.26
C GLU A 54 4.34 -1.15 -13.54
N ILE A 55 3.09 -1.14 -13.09
CA ILE A 55 2.08 -2.08 -13.56
C ILE A 55 1.69 -1.66 -14.98
N THR A 56 1.62 -2.62 -15.89
CA THR A 56 1.42 -2.43 -17.33
C THR A 56 0.24 -3.20 -17.90
N GLN A 57 -0.54 -3.86 -17.04
CA GLN A 57 -1.75 -4.58 -17.42
C GLN A 57 -2.82 -4.31 -16.35
N PRO A 58 -4.11 -4.40 -16.69
CA PRO A 58 -5.17 -4.32 -15.70
C PRO A 58 -4.95 -5.35 -14.57
N GLN A 59 -5.15 -4.93 -13.33
CA GLN A 59 -4.91 -5.70 -12.13
C GLN A 59 -6.16 -5.58 -11.25
N LEU A 60 -6.87 -6.69 -11.04
CA LEU A 60 -8.14 -6.68 -10.32
C LEU A 60 -7.95 -6.27 -8.86
N ASP A 61 -6.86 -6.72 -8.23
CA ASP A 61 -6.43 -6.34 -6.89
C ASP A 61 -6.18 -4.83 -6.78
N PHE A 62 -5.60 -4.20 -7.80
CA PHE A 62 -5.45 -2.74 -7.82
C PHE A 62 -6.81 -2.02 -7.87
N ASP A 63 -7.73 -2.45 -8.76
CA ASP A 63 -9.03 -1.81 -8.94
C ASP A 63 -9.88 -1.79 -7.66
N ILE A 64 -9.74 -2.83 -6.84
CA ILE A 64 -10.48 -3.02 -5.58
C ILE A 64 -9.74 -2.51 -4.34
N THR A 65 -8.53 -2.00 -4.50
CA THR A 65 -7.71 -1.40 -3.42
C THR A 65 -7.36 0.06 -3.75
N ASP A 66 -6.19 0.30 -4.34
CA ASP A 66 -5.62 1.63 -4.59
C ASP A 66 -6.38 2.42 -5.67
N GLY A 67 -7.04 1.72 -6.61
CA GLY A 67 -7.90 2.33 -7.63
C GLY A 67 -9.03 3.18 -7.04
N LEU A 68 -9.52 2.84 -5.84
CA LEU A 68 -10.57 3.59 -5.13
C LEU A 68 -10.10 4.97 -4.63
N LEU A 69 -8.79 5.17 -4.51
CA LEU A 69 -8.17 6.40 -3.99
C LEU A 69 -7.71 7.34 -5.12
N MET A 70 -7.81 6.91 -6.38
CA MET A 70 -7.32 7.67 -7.52
C MET A 70 -8.16 8.89 -7.85
N ASN A 71 -7.48 9.95 -8.27
CA ASN A 71 -8.14 11.10 -8.88
C ASN A 71 -8.67 10.74 -10.29
N PRO A 72 -9.70 11.45 -10.79
CA PRO A 72 -10.14 11.30 -12.16
C PRO A 72 -8.99 11.52 -13.15
N LEU A 73 -8.82 10.60 -14.08
CA LEU A 73 -7.84 10.69 -15.17
C LEU A 73 -8.35 11.59 -16.29
N GLU A 74 -7.42 12.26 -16.96
CA GLU A 74 -7.66 13.19 -18.08
C GLU A 74 -7.14 12.63 -19.43
N ASP A 75 -6.40 11.52 -19.43
CA ASP A 75 -5.93 10.88 -20.68
C ASP A 75 -7.05 10.12 -21.40
N GLU A 76 -7.09 10.22 -22.73
CA GLU A 76 -8.08 9.48 -23.54
C GLU A 76 -7.85 7.96 -23.53
N GLN A 77 -6.60 7.52 -23.43
CA GLN A 77 -6.23 6.10 -23.48
C GLN A 77 -6.44 5.36 -22.16
N ARG A 78 -6.63 6.09 -21.06
CA ARG A 78 -6.81 5.55 -19.71
C ARG A 78 -8.22 5.82 -19.24
N SER A 79 -8.75 4.94 -18.41
CA SER A 79 -10.10 5.09 -17.90
C SER A 79 -10.15 4.82 -16.41
N ARG A 80 -11.28 5.14 -15.77
CA ARG A 80 -11.50 4.83 -14.35
C ARG A 80 -11.37 3.33 -14.01
N GLY A 81 -11.44 2.43 -15.01
CA GLY A 81 -11.29 0.98 -14.82
C GLY A 81 -9.98 0.40 -15.35
N ASN A 82 -9.08 1.22 -15.92
CA ASN A 82 -7.71 0.80 -16.20
C ASN A 82 -6.81 2.06 -16.22
N PRO A 83 -6.07 2.32 -15.13
CA PRO A 83 -5.17 3.47 -15.04
C PRO A 83 -3.79 3.19 -15.64
N PHE A 84 -3.53 1.96 -16.09
CA PHE A 84 -2.23 1.52 -16.56
C PHE A 84 -2.11 1.62 -18.07
N LEU A 85 -0.98 2.14 -18.52
CA LEU A 85 -0.54 2.01 -19.90
C LEU A 85 0.10 0.63 -20.10
N SER A 86 -0.11 0.02 -21.27
CA SER A 86 0.66 -1.14 -21.68
C SER A 86 2.13 -0.81 -21.82
N LYS A 87 2.97 -1.85 -21.88
CA LYS A 87 4.40 -1.70 -22.18
C LYS A 87 4.61 -0.88 -23.45
N GLU A 88 3.90 -1.20 -24.52
CA GLU A 88 4.02 -0.54 -25.82
C GLU A 88 3.58 0.92 -25.73
N GLN A 89 2.48 1.18 -25.03
CA GLN A 89 1.99 2.54 -24.79
C GLN A 89 2.99 3.38 -23.99
N TRP A 90 3.61 2.81 -22.96
CA TRP A 90 4.69 3.47 -22.22
C TRP A 90 5.90 3.77 -23.11
N GLN A 91 6.33 2.81 -23.94
CA GLN A 91 7.46 3.01 -24.85
C GLN A 91 7.17 4.11 -25.88
N GLU A 92 5.95 4.19 -26.39
CA GLU A 92 5.51 5.24 -27.30
C GLU A 92 5.46 6.60 -26.60
N ALA A 93 4.80 6.69 -25.45
CA ALA A 93 4.70 7.93 -24.66
C ALA A 93 6.09 8.48 -24.32
N LEU A 94 7.02 7.64 -23.88
CA LEU A 94 8.40 8.05 -23.59
C LEU A 94 9.10 8.62 -24.85
N ARG A 95 8.97 7.96 -26.00
CA ARG A 95 9.58 8.45 -27.25
C ARG A 95 9.00 9.81 -27.68
N ASN A 96 7.70 10.02 -27.48
CA ASN A 96 7.04 11.28 -27.79
C ASN A 96 7.50 12.45 -26.88
N HIS A 97 8.03 12.16 -25.67
CA HIS A 97 8.45 13.16 -24.69
C HIS A 97 9.97 13.35 -24.62
N GLY A 98 10.66 13.10 -25.73
CA GLY A 98 12.09 13.37 -25.83
C GLY A 98 12.96 12.37 -25.08
N PHE A 99 12.50 11.13 -24.92
CA PHE A 99 13.33 10.01 -24.51
C PHE A 99 13.74 9.14 -25.70
N ILE A 100 14.97 8.63 -25.65
CA ILE A 100 15.62 7.74 -26.61
C ILE A 100 16.02 6.43 -25.89
N GLU A 101 16.43 5.42 -26.66
CA GLU A 101 16.90 4.13 -26.14
C GLU A 101 15.96 3.49 -25.10
N VAL A 102 14.64 3.53 -25.36
CA VAL A 102 13.63 3.00 -24.43
C VAL A 102 13.60 1.48 -24.46
N ALA A 103 13.93 0.86 -23.33
CA ALA A 103 13.87 -0.58 -23.11
C ALA A 103 12.89 -0.91 -21.97
N ALA A 104 12.25 -2.08 -22.05
CA ALA A 104 11.35 -2.58 -21.01
C ALA A 104 11.68 -4.04 -20.70
N PHE A 105 11.82 -4.33 -19.42
CA PHE A 105 12.22 -5.62 -18.88
C PHE A 105 11.14 -6.15 -17.93
N SER A 106 10.95 -7.45 -17.93
CA SER A 106 10.13 -8.15 -16.94
C SER A 106 10.86 -9.41 -16.49
N GLU A 107 10.81 -9.72 -15.20
CA GLU A 107 11.27 -11.02 -14.68
C GLU A 107 10.29 -12.13 -15.05
N THR A 108 8.99 -11.82 -15.14
CA THR A 108 7.95 -12.75 -15.56
C THR A 108 6.74 -11.97 -16.10
N ASP A 109 6.47 -12.10 -17.40
CA ASP A 109 5.38 -11.38 -18.09
C ASP A 109 4.00 -11.60 -17.44
N ALA A 110 3.78 -12.74 -16.78
CA ALA A 110 2.54 -13.07 -16.10
C ALA A 110 2.18 -12.15 -14.92
N PHE A 111 3.15 -11.44 -14.33
CA PHE A 111 2.88 -10.48 -13.25
C PHE A 111 2.41 -9.12 -13.76
N GLY A 112 2.45 -8.88 -15.08
CA GLY A 112 1.96 -7.63 -15.66
C GLY A 112 2.75 -6.39 -15.26
N GLN A 113 3.96 -6.53 -14.70
CA GLN A 113 4.83 -5.43 -14.28
C GLN A 113 6.08 -5.36 -15.14
N HIS A 114 6.58 -4.14 -15.35
CA HIS A 114 7.81 -3.90 -16.11
C HIS A 114 8.71 -2.87 -15.44
N VAL A 115 10.01 -3.09 -15.55
CA VAL A 115 11.03 -2.05 -15.38
C VAL A 115 11.29 -1.44 -16.76
N LEU A 116 10.99 -0.17 -16.95
CA LEU A 116 11.38 0.59 -18.13
C LEU A 116 12.59 1.46 -17.86
N VAL A 117 13.50 1.50 -18.82
CA VAL A 117 14.68 2.35 -18.82
C VAL A 117 14.60 3.23 -20.06
N ALA A 118 14.76 4.54 -19.90
CA ALA A 118 14.72 5.49 -21.00
C ALA A 118 15.77 6.57 -20.80
N GLN A 119 16.44 6.98 -21.87
CA GLN A 119 17.46 8.03 -21.81
C GLN A 119 16.89 9.34 -22.34
N ALA A 120 17.12 10.45 -21.66
CA ALA A 120 16.72 11.77 -22.12
C ALA A 120 17.53 12.20 -23.35
N SER A 121 16.87 12.65 -24.43
CA SER A 121 17.53 13.15 -25.63
C SER A 121 18.45 14.34 -25.32
N ALA A 122 19.62 14.40 -25.97
CA ALA A 122 20.59 15.47 -25.81
C ALA A 122 20.11 16.85 -26.32
N GLU A 123 19.02 16.91 -27.09
CA GLU A 123 18.56 18.14 -27.76
C GLU A 123 17.90 19.18 -26.84
N ALA A 124 17.71 18.89 -25.55
CA ALA A 124 17.34 19.91 -24.57
C ALA A 124 18.59 20.71 -24.13
N THR A 125 18.91 21.76 -24.90
CA THR A 125 19.86 22.84 -24.62
C THR A 125 21.37 22.52 -24.60
N ASN A 126 22.09 23.25 -25.46
CA ASN A 126 23.55 23.35 -25.56
C ASN A 126 24.24 23.69 -24.23
N LYS A 127 24.52 22.68 -23.41
CA LYS A 127 25.74 22.62 -22.58
C LYS A 127 26.14 21.15 -22.45
N THR A 128 27.13 20.76 -23.24
CA THR A 128 27.85 19.50 -23.07
C THR A 128 28.34 19.41 -21.62
N PRO A 129 27.99 18.36 -20.85
CA PRO A 129 28.61 18.14 -19.55
C PRO A 129 30.07 17.73 -19.77
N VAL A 130 31.01 18.49 -19.20
CA VAL A 130 32.47 18.22 -19.24
C VAL A 130 32.83 17.11 -18.21
N ALA A 131 32.01 16.07 -18.09
CA ALA A 131 32.16 15.08 -17.01
C ALA A 131 33.02 13.87 -17.39
N PHE A 132 33.29 13.62 -18.68
CA PHE A 132 34.07 12.44 -19.12
C PHE A 132 35.41 12.75 -19.79
N THR A 133 35.98 13.96 -19.62
CA THR A 133 37.33 14.28 -20.18
C THR A 133 38.37 14.71 -19.15
N ALA A 134 38.12 14.55 -17.86
CA ALA A 134 39.15 14.83 -16.86
C ALA A 134 40.04 13.59 -16.65
N THR A 135 41.19 13.58 -17.32
CA THR A 135 42.33 12.73 -16.96
C THR A 135 42.78 13.12 -15.54
N PHE A 136 42.98 12.14 -14.66
CA PHE A 136 43.45 12.39 -13.30
C PHE A 136 44.83 13.03 -13.32
N GLU A 137 44.89 14.34 -13.06
CA GLU A 137 46.10 14.98 -12.55
C GLU A 137 45.76 15.69 -11.22
N GLN A 138 46.32 15.17 -10.14
CA GLN A 138 46.32 15.81 -8.82
C GLN A 138 47.21 17.04 -8.83
N LYS A 139 46.71 18.18 -8.35
CA LYS A 139 47.50 19.15 -7.57
C LYS A 139 46.64 20.15 -6.77
N ASP A 140 46.78 20.01 -5.46
CA ASP A 140 46.87 20.98 -4.36
C ASP A 140 46.09 22.33 -4.36
N ALA A 141 45.28 22.44 -3.30
CA ALA A 141 45.23 23.49 -2.28
C ALA A 141 44.48 24.85 -2.50
N GLU A 142 43.52 25.05 -1.57
CA GLU A 142 43.33 26.21 -0.67
C GLU A 142 42.05 27.12 -0.76
N ASN A 143 41.32 27.08 0.36
CA ASN A 143 40.62 28.17 1.09
C ASN A 143 39.32 28.83 0.59
N LYS A 144 38.16 28.37 1.13
CA LYS A 144 37.28 29.04 2.15
C LYS A 144 35.97 28.25 2.35
N PRO A 145 35.43 28.02 3.57
CA PRO A 145 34.10 27.43 3.71
C PRO A 145 33.03 28.52 3.96
N PRO A 146 31.91 28.52 3.20
CA PRO A 146 30.63 28.95 3.72
C PRO A 146 29.80 27.72 4.12
N VAL A 147 29.24 27.80 5.33
CA VAL A 147 28.23 26.94 5.97
C VAL A 147 27.54 25.94 5.03
N SER A 148 27.80 24.64 5.22
CA SER A 148 27.17 23.55 4.46
C SER A 148 25.80 23.18 5.04
N LEU A 149 24.76 23.34 4.21
CA LEU A 149 23.43 22.75 4.40
C LEU A 149 23.34 21.32 3.81
N HIS A 150 24.48 20.63 3.73
CA HIS A 150 24.61 19.34 3.07
C HIS A 150 25.45 18.38 3.92
N GLU A 151 24.86 17.82 4.98
CA GLU A 151 25.10 16.40 5.20
C GLU A 151 24.17 15.68 4.21
N LYS A 152 24.67 15.44 3.00
CA LYS A 152 24.06 14.45 2.12
C LYS A 152 24.18 13.13 2.85
N LEU A 153 23.09 12.69 3.50
CA LEU A 153 22.96 11.33 4.02
C LEU A 153 23.32 10.37 2.87
N ASP A 154 24.21 9.42 3.15
CA ASP A 154 24.58 8.38 2.19
C ASP A 154 23.30 7.62 1.81
N ILE A 155 23.10 7.35 0.52
CA ILE A 155 21.96 6.56 0.05
C ILE A 155 21.95 5.17 0.72
N SER A 156 23.12 4.69 1.14
CA SER A 156 23.29 3.47 1.93
C SER A 156 22.55 3.50 3.27
N ASP A 157 22.25 4.69 3.81
CA ASP A 157 21.51 4.88 5.06
C ASP A 157 19.97 4.95 4.86
N TRP A 158 19.49 4.91 3.61
CA TRP A 158 18.06 5.03 3.29
C TRP A 158 17.34 3.68 3.28
N PHE A 159 18.11 2.59 3.18
CA PHE A 159 17.58 1.24 3.10
C PHE A 159 17.51 0.60 4.48
N TYR A 160 16.42 -0.13 4.72
CA TYR A 160 16.22 -0.89 5.94
C TYR A 160 15.87 -2.33 5.59
N ILE A 161 16.39 -3.27 6.38
CA ILE A 161 15.97 -4.67 6.33
C ILE A 161 15.08 -4.92 7.55
N PRO A 162 13.86 -5.46 7.38
CA PRO A 162 13.01 -5.81 8.51
C PRO A 162 13.73 -6.86 9.36
N SER A 163 13.92 -6.56 10.64
CA SER A 163 14.50 -7.50 11.60
C SER A 163 13.63 -7.58 12.85
N TRP A 164 13.47 -8.80 13.36
CA TRP A 164 12.66 -9.04 14.56
C TRP A 164 13.53 -8.93 15.80
N LYS A 165 13.34 -7.86 16.58
CA LYS A 165 13.96 -7.75 17.91
C LYS A 165 13.13 -8.51 18.93
N ARG A 166 13.73 -9.52 19.56
CA ARG A 166 13.09 -10.23 20.67
C ARG A 166 12.97 -9.30 21.88
N LEU A 167 11.75 -9.13 22.36
CA LEU A 167 11.47 -8.48 23.64
C LEU A 167 11.11 -9.54 24.68
N MET A 168 11.33 -9.23 25.96
CA MET A 168 10.80 -10.06 27.05
C MET A 168 9.27 -10.08 26.95
N PRO A 169 8.61 -11.24 27.18
CA PRO A 169 7.16 -11.31 27.18
C PRO A 169 6.59 -10.25 28.10
N LEU A 170 5.61 -9.48 27.59
CA LEU A 170 4.86 -8.54 28.40
C LEU A 170 4.28 -9.30 29.59
N GLN A 171 4.53 -8.84 30.81
CA GLN A 171 3.85 -9.42 31.97
C GLN A 171 2.33 -9.27 31.74
N PRO A 172 1.52 -10.30 32.03
CA PRO A 172 0.09 -10.26 31.78
C PRO A 172 -0.47 -8.99 32.40
N PHE A 173 -1.04 -8.14 31.54
CA PHE A 173 -1.63 -6.87 31.95
C PHE A 173 -2.82 -7.17 32.86
N ARG A 174 -2.58 -7.24 34.17
CA ARG A 174 -3.65 -7.23 35.17
C ARG A 174 -4.19 -5.82 35.18
N SER A 175 -5.25 -5.61 34.41
CA SER A 175 -6.04 -4.39 34.47
C SER A 175 -6.42 -4.13 35.93
N LYS A 176 -5.78 -3.14 36.57
CA LYS A 176 -6.21 -2.55 37.85
C LYS A 176 -7.46 -1.68 37.68
N VAL A 177 -8.08 -1.67 36.49
CA VAL A 177 -9.33 -0.97 36.26
C VAL A 177 -10.41 -1.72 37.03
N GLN A 178 -10.78 -1.17 38.19
CA GLN A 178 -12.06 -1.42 38.84
C GLN A 178 -13.12 -1.46 37.75
N ALA A 179 -13.78 -2.61 37.58
CA ALA A 179 -14.83 -2.84 36.60
C ALA A 179 -16.04 -1.95 36.93
N THR A 180 -15.97 -0.68 36.55
CA THR A 180 -17.07 0.29 36.70
C THR A 180 -17.89 0.42 35.41
N GLN A 181 -17.40 -0.11 34.29
CA GLN A 181 -18.14 -0.16 33.02
C GLN A 181 -18.34 -1.60 32.54
N LEU A 182 -19.60 -1.97 32.36
CA LEU A 182 -20.03 -3.17 31.63
C LEU A 182 -19.61 -3.02 30.16
N GLY A 183 -18.44 -3.54 29.81
CA GLY A 183 -17.98 -3.65 28.43
C GLY A 183 -18.31 -5.01 27.83
N TYR A 184 -18.57 -5.05 26.53
CA TYR A 184 -18.69 -6.29 25.76
C TYR A 184 -17.46 -6.49 24.88
N TRP A 185 -16.99 -7.74 24.83
CA TRP A 185 -16.08 -8.18 23.78
C TRP A 185 -16.89 -8.61 22.57
N LEU A 186 -16.54 -8.11 21.39
CA LEU A 186 -17.01 -8.65 20.11
C LEU A 186 -15.91 -9.56 19.56
N VAL A 187 -16.18 -10.87 19.48
CA VAL A 187 -15.18 -11.87 19.12
C VAL A 187 -15.58 -12.58 17.84
N PHE A 188 -14.84 -12.32 16.76
CA PHE A 188 -14.93 -13.07 15.50
C PHE A 188 -14.06 -14.30 15.64
N VAL A 189 -14.68 -15.46 15.89
CA VAL A 189 -13.98 -16.69 16.27
C VAL A 189 -13.43 -17.44 15.05
N ASP A 190 -12.20 -17.95 15.18
CA ASP A 190 -11.54 -18.79 14.18
C ASP A 190 -12.14 -20.21 14.09
N GLU A 191 -11.78 -20.91 13.02
CA GLU A 191 -12.12 -22.33 12.80
C GLU A 191 -11.17 -23.29 13.54
N CYS A 192 -10.06 -22.79 14.11
CA CYS A 192 -9.06 -23.59 14.83
C CYS A 192 -9.39 -23.81 16.33
N GLY A 193 -10.42 -23.12 16.85
CA GLY A 193 -10.89 -23.23 18.22
C GLY A 193 -10.12 -22.40 19.25
N LEU A 194 -9.23 -21.49 18.83
CA LEU A 194 -8.56 -20.57 19.75
C LEU A 194 -9.57 -19.56 20.34
N GLY A 195 -10.43 -19.01 19.50
CA GLY A 195 -11.46 -18.05 19.85
C GLY A 195 -12.43 -18.59 20.89
N GLU A 196 -12.83 -19.86 20.77
CA GLU A 196 -13.65 -20.54 21.78
C GLU A 196 -12.95 -20.60 23.15
N LYS A 197 -11.67 -20.97 23.18
CA LYS A 197 -10.89 -21.01 24.42
C LYS A 197 -10.77 -19.62 25.04
N ILE A 198 -10.60 -18.58 24.23
CA ILE A 198 -10.56 -17.18 24.70
C ILE A 198 -11.92 -16.77 25.27
N VAL A 199 -13.03 -17.06 24.57
CA VAL A 199 -14.39 -16.76 25.03
C VAL A 199 -14.69 -17.47 26.36
N GLN A 200 -14.32 -18.74 26.50
CA GLN A 200 -14.44 -19.48 27.76
C GLN A 200 -13.64 -18.81 28.89
N ARG A 201 -12.43 -18.35 28.59
CA ARG A 201 -11.58 -17.65 29.57
C ARG A 201 -12.18 -16.31 29.99
N LEU A 202 -12.71 -15.53 29.05
CA LEU A 202 -13.40 -14.27 29.33
C LEU A 202 -14.62 -14.49 30.24
N ALA A 203 -15.40 -15.55 30.00
CA ALA A 203 -16.53 -15.90 30.87
C ALA A 203 -16.10 -16.24 32.30
N LEU A 204 -15.00 -16.99 32.48
CA LEU A 204 -14.42 -17.28 33.81
C LEU A 204 -13.93 -16.03 34.54
N GLU A 205 -13.57 -14.97 33.80
CA GLU A 205 -13.15 -13.67 34.34
C GLU A 205 -14.33 -12.68 34.50
N GLY A 206 -15.56 -13.15 34.33
CA GLY A 206 -16.78 -12.34 34.49
C GLY A 206 -16.97 -11.29 33.39
N GLN A 207 -16.29 -11.44 32.25
CA GLN A 207 -16.42 -10.56 31.09
C GLN A 207 -17.53 -11.07 30.16
N ASN A 208 -18.26 -10.14 29.55
CA ASN A 208 -19.29 -10.47 28.57
C ASN A 208 -18.69 -10.57 27.17
N ALA A 209 -19.06 -11.61 26.41
CA ALA A 209 -18.62 -11.81 25.04
C ALA A 209 -19.80 -12.04 24.10
N ILE A 210 -19.73 -11.39 22.94
CA ILE A 210 -20.61 -11.57 21.79
C ILE A 210 -19.78 -12.30 20.74
N ILE A 211 -20.26 -13.46 20.31
CA ILE A 211 -19.54 -14.37 19.41
C ILE A 211 -20.03 -14.13 17.99
N VAL A 212 -19.12 -13.98 17.03
CA VAL A 212 -19.44 -13.84 15.60
C VAL A 212 -18.78 -14.98 14.82
N ARG A 213 -19.59 -15.73 14.08
CA ARG A 213 -19.17 -16.86 13.24
C ARG A 213 -19.40 -16.57 11.76
N ILE A 214 -18.63 -17.26 10.93
CA ILE A 214 -18.81 -17.29 9.47
C ILE A 214 -20.04 -18.14 9.14
N GLY A 215 -20.86 -17.69 8.20
CA GLY A 215 -21.89 -18.50 7.55
C GLY A 215 -22.49 -17.80 6.35
N GLU A 216 -23.50 -18.41 5.73
CA GLU A 216 -24.03 -17.91 4.45
C GLU A 216 -24.91 -16.67 4.57
N GLN A 217 -25.57 -16.48 5.72
CA GLN A 217 -26.55 -15.41 5.94
C GLN A 217 -26.52 -14.92 7.40
N PHE A 218 -26.92 -13.67 7.57
CA PHE A 218 -27.12 -13.07 8.89
C PHE A 218 -28.13 -13.88 9.72
N SER A 219 -27.71 -14.30 10.91
CA SER A 219 -28.63 -14.85 11.92
C SER A 219 -28.12 -14.59 13.33
N SER A 220 -29.05 -14.52 14.30
CA SER A 220 -28.73 -14.35 15.70
C SER A 220 -29.32 -15.51 16.52
N LYS A 221 -28.53 -16.02 17.47
CA LYS A 221 -28.91 -17.08 18.41
C LYS A 221 -28.51 -16.64 19.82
N ILE A 222 -29.45 -16.76 20.74
CA ILE A 222 -29.23 -16.47 22.15
C ILE A 222 -29.32 -17.79 22.91
N THR A 223 -28.24 -18.16 23.59
CA THR A 223 -28.19 -19.24 24.56
C THR A 223 -28.20 -18.65 25.97
N SER A 224 -28.48 -19.45 26.99
CA SER A 224 -28.58 -19.03 28.40
C SER A 224 -27.40 -18.20 28.92
N SER A 225 -26.22 -18.31 28.30
CA SER A 225 -24.99 -17.62 28.70
C SER A 225 -24.27 -16.87 27.57
N GLN A 226 -24.73 -16.97 26.32
CA GLN A 226 -23.97 -16.50 25.16
C GLN A 226 -24.88 -15.96 24.06
N ARG A 227 -24.39 -14.93 23.37
CA ARG A 227 -25.02 -14.36 22.19
C ARG A 227 -24.13 -14.64 20.99
N ILE A 228 -24.67 -15.37 20.03
CA ILE A 228 -23.95 -15.85 18.84
C ILE A 228 -24.61 -15.24 17.62
N TYR A 229 -23.82 -14.56 16.81
CA TYR A 229 -24.18 -14.09 15.48
C TYR A 229 -23.45 -14.91 14.44
N THR A 230 -24.14 -15.18 13.34
CA THR A 230 -23.53 -15.71 12.12
C THR A 230 -23.68 -14.67 11.03
N ILE A 231 -22.59 -14.33 10.34
CA ILE A 231 -22.60 -13.37 9.24
C ILE A 231 -21.80 -13.91 8.05
N ASN A 232 -22.13 -13.43 6.85
CA ASN A 232 -21.34 -13.72 5.66
C ASN A 232 -20.20 -12.70 5.50
N PRO A 233 -18.93 -13.14 5.49
CA PRO A 233 -17.79 -12.24 5.43
C PRO A 233 -17.73 -11.42 4.13
N ARG A 234 -18.36 -11.90 3.05
CA ARG A 234 -18.42 -11.23 1.74
C ARG A 234 -19.57 -10.23 1.61
N ARG A 235 -20.49 -10.18 2.58
CA ARG A 235 -21.69 -9.32 2.52
C ARG A 235 -21.57 -8.17 3.53
N GLN A 236 -21.30 -6.98 3.02
CA GLN A 236 -21.21 -5.76 3.84
C GLN A 236 -22.49 -5.51 4.67
N ASP A 237 -23.67 -5.79 4.10
CA ASP A 237 -24.96 -5.61 4.78
C ASP A 237 -25.08 -6.41 6.10
N ASP A 238 -24.45 -7.59 6.19
CA ASP A 238 -24.52 -8.41 7.39
C ASP A 238 -23.76 -7.75 8.56
N TYR A 239 -22.69 -6.99 8.28
CA TYR A 239 -21.96 -6.22 9.31
C TYR A 239 -22.80 -5.04 9.80
N TYR A 240 -23.47 -4.32 8.89
CA TYR A 240 -24.40 -3.26 9.29
C TYR A 240 -25.57 -3.80 10.11
N ALA A 241 -26.14 -4.95 9.71
CA ALA A 241 -27.20 -5.61 10.47
C ALA A 241 -26.73 -5.98 11.89
N LEU A 242 -25.52 -6.54 12.01
CA LEU A 242 -24.90 -6.86 13.30
C LEU A 242 -24.77 -5.62 14.18
N ILE A 243 -24.07 -4.58 13.72
CA ILE A 243 -23.82 -3.38 14.52
C ILE A 243 -25.12 -2.65 14.88
N LYS A 244 -26.08 -2.59 13.94
CA LYS A 244 -27.41 -2.01 14.18
C LYS A 244 -28.18 -2.77 15.27
N GLU A 245 -28.17 -4.10 15.24
CA GLU A 245 -28.83 -4.92 16.27
C GLU A 245 -28.17 -4.73 17.63
N LEU A 246 -26.82 -4.71 17.68
CA LEU A 246 -26.08 -4.45 18.91
C LEU A 246 -26.39 -3.06 19.49
N GLY A 247 -26.48 -2.04 18.64
CA GLY A 247 -26.87 -0.68 19.04
C GLY A 247 -28.29 -0.62 19.59
N ALA A 248 -29.26 -1.28 18.94
CA ALA A 248 -30.65 -1.35 19.40
C ALA A 248 -30.77 -2.03 20.78
N LEU A 249 -29.94 -3.04 21.03
CA LEU A 249 -29.86 -3.77 22.30
C LEU A 249 -28.99 -3.08 23.35
N LYS A 250 -28.37 -1.93 23.03
CA LYS A 250 -27.40 -1.22 23.89
C LYS A 250 -26.22 -2.09 24.31
N LEU A 251 -25.84 -3.04 23.46
CA LEU A 251 -24.68 -3.91 23.63
C LEU A 251 -23.47 -3.29 22.94
N THR A 252 -22.88 -2.27 23.53
CA THR A 252 -21.76 -1.53 22.92
C THR A 252 -20.44 -2.26 23.17
N PRO A 253 -19.80 -2.85 22.14
CA PRO A 253 -18.50 -3.46 22.31
C PRO A 253 -17.45 -2.37 22.52
N ASN A 254 -16.59 -2.54 23.52
CA ASN A 254 -15.43 -1.66 23.74
C ASN A 254 -14.11 -2.35 23.40
N ARG A 255 -14.16 -3.63 23.03
CA ARG A 255 -13.04 -4.46 22.63
C ARG A 255 -13.49 -5.36 21.50
N ILE A 256 -12.70 -5.43 20.44
CA ILE A 256 -12.95 -6.28 19.29
C ILE A 256 -11.75 -7.22 19.16
N LEU A 257 -12.02 -8.52 19.07
CA LEU A 257 -11.02 -9.54 18.77
C LEU A 257 -11.41 -10.21 17.47
N HIS A 258 -10.55 -10.12 16.47
CA HIS A 258 -10.80 -10.68 15.15
C HIS A 258 -9.80 -11.79 14.83
N LEU A 259 -10.28 -13.03 14.73
CA LEU A 259 -9.45 -14.23 14.59
C LEU A 259 -9.67 -14.96 13.27
N TRP A 260 -10.47 -14.46 12.33
CA TRP A 260 -10.76 -15.20 11.09
C TRP A 260 -9.54 -15.37 10.18
N SER A 261 -8.50 -14.56 10.33
CA SER A 261 -7.21 -14.76 9.65
C SER A 261 -6.36 -15.88 10.25
N LEU A 262 -6.77 -16.46 11.38
CA LEU A 262 -6.03 -17.49 12.10
C LEU A 262 -6.48 -18.86 11.60
N THR A 263 -5.64 -19.48 10.79
CA THR A 263 -5.92 -20.75 10.11
C THR A 263 -4.94 -21.84 10.54
N TRP A 264 -5.30 -23.10 10.31
CA TRP A 264 -4.36 -24.19 10.43
C TRP A 264 -3.30 -24.05 9.34
N ASN A 265 -2.02 -24.16 9.71
CA ASN A 265 -0.96 -24.29 8.72
C ASN A 265 -1.03 -25.72 8.13
N SER A 266 -1.91 -25.93 7.17
CA SER A 266 -2.15 -27.23 6.52
C SER A 266 -1.11 -27.59 5.46
N GLY A 267 -0.08 -26.76 5.23
CA GLY A 267 0.87 -26.96 4.13
C GLY A 267 0.21 -26.93 2.75
N THR A 268 -0.98 -26.33 2.65
CA THR A 268 -1.73 -26.16 1.40
C THR A 268 -0.94 -25.27 0.45
N GLU A 269 -0.78 -25.71 -0.80
CA GLU A 269 -0.19 -24.90 -1.87
C GLU A 269 -0.91 -23.55 -1.98
N LEU A 270 -0.14 -22.50 -2.24
CA LEU A 270 -0.68 -21.16 -2.50
C LEU A 270 -1.47 -21.20 -3.81
N THR A 271 -2.78 -21.27 -3.71
CA THR A 271 -3.71 -21.18 -4.85
C THR A 271 -4.45 -19.84 -4.82
N ILE A 272 -4.97 -19.43 -5.98
CA ILE A 272 -5.80 -18.21 -6.10
C ILE A 272 -7.01 -18.29 -5.14
N GLU A 273 -7.68 -19.43 -5.07
CA GLU A 273 -8.82 -19.63 -4.17
C GLU A 273 -8.42 -19.48 -2.68
N SER A 274 -7.25 -19.97 -2.30
CA SER A 274 -6.74 -19.81 -0.93
C SER A 274 -6.43 -18.34 -0.60
N LEU A 275 -5.92 -17.59 -1.58
CA LEU A 275 -5.63 -16.16 -1.46
C LEU A 275 -6.92 -15.34 -1.34
N GLU A 276 -7.90 -15.57 -2.23
CA GLU A 276 -9.21 -14.91 -2.19
C GLU A 276 -9.93 -15.16 -0.85
N ARG A 277 -9.83 -16.39 -0.32
CA ARG A 277 -10.34 -16.73 1.01
C ARG A 277 -9.62 -15.93 2.09
N CYS A 278 -8.29 -15.86 2.06
CA CYS A 278 -7.50 -15.07 3.00
C CYS A 278 -7.88 -13.58 2.96
N GLU A 279 -8.00 -12.97 1.79
CA GLU A 279 -8.42 -11.58 1.62
C GLU A 279 -9.82 -11.33 2.18
N THR A 280 -10.76 -12.22 1.86
CA THR A 280 -12.15 -12.16 2.36
C THR A 280 -12.18 -12.17 3.90
N LEU A 281 -11.43 -13.09 4.51
CA LEU A 281 -11.45 -13.31 5.96
C LEU A 281 -10.55 -12.37 6.76
N SER A 282 -9.67 -11.61 6.10
CA SER A 282 -8.78 -10.64 6.73
C SER A 282 -9.16 -9.22 6.31
N PHE A 283 -8.63 -8.76 5.18
CA PHE A 283 -8.75 -7.39 4.70
C PHE A 283 -10.22 -6.94 4.55
N TYR A 284 -11.02 -7.62 3.73
CA TYR A 284 -12.41 -7.19 3.47
C TYR A 284 -13.29 -7.25 4.71
N SER A 285 -13.14 -8.30 5.52
CA SER A 285 -13.88 -8.41 6.76
C SER A 285 -13.62 -7.25 7.72
N LEU A 286 -12.35 -6.82 7.85
CA LEU A 286 -11.98 -5.68 8.68
C LEU A 286 -12.46 -4.36 8.09
N VAL A 287 -12.41 -4.18 6.77
CA VAL A 287 -12.95 -2.99 6.08
C VAL A 287 -14.46 -2.87 6.32
N PHE A 288 -15.23 -3.93 6.07
CA PHE A 288 -16.69 -3.91 6.28
C PHE A 288 -17.05 -3.70 7.76
N LEU A 289 -16.29 -4.30 8.68
CA LEU A 289 -16.47 -4.05 10.10
C LEU A 289 -16.19 -2.59 10.47
N ALA A 290 -15.10 -2.00 10.00
CA ALA A 290 -14.76 -0.60 10.26
C ALA A 290 -15.82 0.35 9.70
N GLN A 291 -16.30 0.10 8.48
CA GLN A 291 -17.37 0.87 7.84
C GLN A 291 -18.72 0.75 8.58
N ALA A 292 -19.00 -0.39 9.19
CA ALA A 292 -20.23 -0.60 9.98
C ALA A 292 -20.17 0.07 11.37
N LEU A 293 -18.96 0.37 11.88
CA LEU A 293 -18.75 1.02 13.17
C LEU A 293 -18.70 2.56 13.08
N ALA A 294 -18.44 3.11 11.89
CA ALA A 294 -18.38 4.54 11.61
C ALA A 294 -19.77 5.19 11.56
#